data_AF-A0A0D7WYT0-F1
#
_entry.id   AF-A0A0D7WYT0-F1
#
_cell.length_a   1.000
_cell.length_b   1.000
_cell.length_c   1.000
_cell.angle_alpha   90.00
_cell.angle_beta   90.00
_cell.angle_gamma   90.00
#
_symmetry.space_group_name_H-M   'P 1'
#
loop_
_entity.id
_entity.type
_entity.pdbx_description
1 polymer ?
#
loop_
_entity_poly.entity_id
_entity_poly.type
_entity_poly.pdbx_seq_one_letter_code
_entity_poly.pdbx_strand_id
1 'polypeptide(L)'
;MKLSYYLFNENVRSFNQLILSKKVNKDNNYFELEPRDIERDFEFKVYIQRNKSKEPKWINFLENDLEIPNREEIKNMVNSYVILVKVMKDETPYFFAVTGGFGFTAINKNNLENNFGLKVALNSIDSKELKAFDVRNLDLKTKQKRVLFNKGSEVGEFDLDFEQDLINLVSGKSRDEEFGTSVRGSTSSLSVTSDVTFSRLGDKCKQILELFLSEDYKENFGFIDNIKIVKDAETISILSLNLFNVLSEQETDNLSLAYPDMIEYEKCSTYQIRRGRKKVDTDEVTLQDLYSLLDKEIEFNSPSDINKIKITGFDDTGNPITSAVSINHFIIFQTEYGGSTFIFSLNNWYKIDNDYFARIQNEIMEVPLIDNADFLTEIQNKEAEGTYNERQDSDYFLCLDKRNFQVPNSRSKIEICDLLSRDKHFVCVKKETRSATLSHLFAQGSVSMVMLKDSPKYRQHLVRQAIEKFPDENYDEQDFPYGECTLVYAISSSKSNDIRTILPFFSKVNLLHHVALINRLGMKVAMFKIPVIGEITTDEEDEE
;
A
#
# COMPACT_ATOMS: atom_id res chain seq x y z
N MET A 1 1.14 -25.70 -18.47
CA MET A 1 2.36 -24.97 -18.00
C MET A 1 1.98 -23.61 -17.41
N LYS A 2 2.71 -23.08 -16.42
CA LYS A 2 2.52 -21.70 -15.92
C LYS A 2 3.45 -20.74 -16.65
N LEU A 3 2.88 -19.73 -17.31
CA LEU A 3 3.61 -18.67 -18.00
C LEU A 3 3.27 -17.31 -17.42
N SER A 4 4.26 -16.41 -17.38
CA SER A 4 4.09 -15.01 -16.97
C SER A 4 4.21 -14.09 -18.18
N TYR A 5 3.18 -13.28 -18.39
CA TYR A 5 2.98 -12.35 -19.48
C TYR A 5 3.07 -10.91 -18.96
N TYR A 6 3.57 -10.03 -19.81
CA TYR A 6 3.72 -8.61 -19.55
C TYR A 6 3.29 -7.88 -20.82
N LEU A 7 2.41 -6.89 -20.69
CA LEU A 7 2.02 -6.00 -21.78
C LEU A 7 2.84 -4.70 -21.67
N PHE A 8 3.31 -4.20 -22.80
CA PHE A 8 4.01 -2.93 -22.87
C PHE A 8 3.07 -1.81 -23.31
N ASN A 9 3.31 -0.62 -22.77
CA ASN A 9 2.48 0.55 -23.01
C ASN A 9 2.62 1.11 -24.43
N GLU A 10 1.73 2.04 -24.76
CA GLU A 10 1.62 2.67 -26.07
C GLU A 10 2.83 3.49 -26.52
N ASN A 11 3.87 3.68 -25.69
CA ASN A 11 5.10 4.38 -26.09
C ASN A 11 6.10 3.45 -26.78
N VAL A 12 5.87 2.14 -26.72
CA VAL A 12 6.74 1.14 -27.35
C VAL A 12 6.43 1.00 -28.84
N ARG A 13 7.49 0.95 -29.65
CA ARG A 13 7.44 0.84 -31.12
C ARG A 13 8.23 -0.34 -31.66
N SER A 14 9.13 -0.93 -30.86
CA SER A 14 10.01 -2.03 -31.29
C SER A 14 10.46 -2.92 -30.14
N PHE A 15 10.88 -4.15 -30.44
CA PHE A 15 11.38 -5.13 -29.46
C PHE A 15 12.55 -4.64 -28.60
N ASN A 16 13.39 -3.73 -29.10
CA ASN A 16 14.54 -3.21 -28.34
C ASN A 16 14.12 -2.39 -27.12
N GLN A 17 12.91 -1.85 -27.10
CA GLN A 17 12.38 -1.08 -25.95
C GLN A 17 11.80 -1.97 -24.85
N LEU A 18 11.60 -3.27 -25.11
CA LEU A 18 11.00 -4.22 -24.16
C LEU A 18 12.03 -4.77 -23.16
N ILE A 19 13.31 -4.70 -23.50
CA ILE A 19 14.40 -5.32 -22.74
C ILE A 19 15.42 -4.28 -22.26
N LEU A 20 16.10 -4.58 -21.17
CA LEU A 20 17.23 -3.79 -20.69
C LEU A 20 18.48 -4.17 -21.49
N SER A 21 18.85 -3.39 -22.49
CA SER A 21 20.01 -3.65 -23.38
C SER A 21 21.34 -3.86 -22.64
N LYS A 22 21.54 -3.16 -21.52
CA LYS A 22 22.71 -3.34 -20.62
C LYS A 22 22.76 -4.71 -19.94
N LYS A 23 21.64 -5.44 -19.93
CA LYS A 23 21.50 -6.76 -19.30
C LYS A 23 21.35 -7.87 -20.32
N VAL A 24 20.54 -7.68 -21.36
CA VAL A 24 20.34 -8.69 -22.41
C VAL A 24 21.48 -8.58 -23.43
N ASN A 25 22.63 -9.15 -23.08
CA ASN A 25 23.82 -9.21 -23.92
C ASN A 25 24.69 -10.43 -23.58
N LYS A 26 25.69 -10.68 -24.45
CA LYS A 26 26.58 -11.84 -24.34
C LYS A 26 27.38 -11.86 -23.03
N ASP A 27 27.78 -10.69 -22.51
CA ASP A 27 28.56 -10.58 -21.26
C ASP A 27 27.78 -11.09 -20.04
N ASN A 28 26.45 -10.97 -20.08
CA ASN A 28 25.53 -11.50 -19.08
C ASN A 28 24.97 -12.89 -19.45
N ASN A 29 25.61 -13.57 -20.41
CA ASN A 29 25.24 -14.90 -20.92
C ASN A 29 23.83 -14.98 -21.53
N TYR A 30 23.35 -13.89 -22.14
CA TYR A 30 22.14 -13.94 -22.97
C TYR A 30 22.47 -14.31 -24.41
N PHE A 31 21.65 -15.19 -24.98
CA PHE A 31 21.74 -15.61 -26.38
C PHE A 31 20.35 -15.50 -27.02
N GLU A 32 20.28 -14.84 -28.18
CA GLU A 32 19.09 -14.87 -29.04
C GLU A 32 18.99 -16.25 -29.70
N LEU A 33 17.79 -16.82 -29.72
CA LEU A 33 17.53 -18.08 -30.41
C LEU A 33 16.92 -17.79 -31.79
N GLU A 34 17.47 -18.44 -32.80
CA GLU A 34 16.89 -18.43 -34.13
C GLU A 34 15.68 -19.37 -34.20
N PRO A 35 14.58 -18.94 -34.84
CA PRO A 35 13.48 -19.82 -35.13
C PRO A 35 13.94 -20.96 -36.04
N ARG A 36 13.35 -22.14 -35.88
CA ARG A 36 13.42 -23.16 -36.93
C ARG A 36 12.57 -22.67 -38.11
N ASP A 37 12.97 -22.97 -39.35
CA ASP A 37 12.30 -22.58 -40.62
C ASP A 37 10.83 -23.01 -40.70
N ILE A 38 9.98 -22.36 -39.92
CA ILE A 38 8.55 -22.59 -39.80
C ILE A 38 7.92 -21.22 -39.68
N GLU A 39 7.13 -20.83 -40.69
CA GLU A 39 6.34 -19.60 -40.62
C GLU A 39 5.44 -19.61 -39.37
N ARG A 40 5.36 -18.44 -38.74
CA ARG A 40 4.49 -18.17 -37.59
C ARG A 40 3.57 -17.03 -37.94
N ASP A 41 2.37 -17.05 -37.36
CA ASP A 41 1.32 -16.05 -37.52
C ASP A 41 1.55 -14.78 -36.68
N PHE A 42 2.66 -14.72 -35.94
CA PHE A 42 3.06 -13.57 -35.13
C PHE A 42 4.57 -13.34 -35.18
N GLU A 43 4.98 -12.09 -35.00
CA GLU A 43 6.38 -11.69 -34.89
C GLU A 43 6.90 -11.94 -33.47
N PHE A 44 8.12 -12.46 -33.34
CA PHE A 44 8.72 -12.72 -32.03
C PHE A 44 10.25 -12.67 -32.03
N LYS A 45 10.83 -12.56 -30.82
CA LYS A 45 12.25 -12.78 -30.52
C LYS A 45 12.38 -13.60 -29.24
N VAL A 46 13.37 -14.49 -29.16
CA VAL A 46 13.59 -15.31 -27.96
C VAL A 46 15.00 -15.15 -27.44
N TYR A 47 15.14 -14.89 -26.16
CA TYR A 47 16.41 -14.81 -25.46
C TYR A 47 16.47 -15.86 -24.35
N ILE A 48 17.60 -16.57 -24.22
CA ILE A 48 17.89 -17.45 -23.09
C ILE A 48 19.10 -16.92 -22.34
N GLN A 49 19.00 -16.86 -21.00
CA GLN A 49 20.13 -16.64 -20.12
C GLN A 49 20.66 -17.96 -19.60
N ARG A 50 21.95 -18.23 -19.84
CA ARG A 50 22.67 -19.36 -19.24
C ARG A 50 23.48 -18.87 -18.05
N ASN A 51 22.92 -18.95 -16.85
CA ASN A 51 23.64 -18.44 -15.67
C ASN A 51 24.80 -19.35 -15.29
N LYS A 52 25.89 -18.74 -14.82
CA LYS A 52 27.06 -19.47 -14.32
C LYS A 52 26.67 -20.23 -13.05
N SER A 53 27.11 -21.47 -12.96
CA SER A 53 27.00 -22.28 -11.75
C SER A 53 27.71 -21.55 -10.59
N LYS A 54 27.01 -21.34 -9.48
CA LYS A 54 27.60 -20.76 -8.26
C LYS A 54 27.43 -21.71 -7.09
N GLU A 55 28.44 -21.73 -6.23
CA GLU A 55 28.32 -22.42 -4.95
C GLU A 55 27.26 -21.73 -4.07
N PRO A 56 26.35 -22.48 -3.41
CA PRO A 56 25.42 -21.92 -2.45
C PRO A 56 26.17 -21.33 -1.24
N LYS A 57 25.83 -20.09 -0.85
CA LYS A 57 26.53 -19.42 0.24
C LYS A 57 26.35 -20.08 1.62
N TRP A 58 25.28 -20.85 1.82
CA TRP A 58 25.06 -21.60 3.07
C TRP A 58 26.05 -22.75 3.26
N ILE A 59 26.83 -23.15 2.24
CA ILE A 59 27.92 -24.14 2.42
C ILE A 59 28.93 -23.65 3.45
N ASN A 60 29.23 -22.35 3.45
CA ASN A 60 30.17 -21.75 4.39
C ASN A 60 29.67 -21.79 5.85
N PHE A 61 28.36 -21.89 6.06
CA PHE A 61 27.80 -22.04 7.40
C PHE A 61 28.02 -23.46 7.93
N LEU A 62 27.89 -24.48 7.07
CA LEU A 62 28.03 -25.88 7.46
C LEU A 62 29.50 -26.32 7.58
N GLU A 63 30.39 -25.79 6.74
CA GLU A 63 31.79 -26.25 6.65
C GLU A 63 32.61 -26.01 7.92
N ASN A 64 32.16 -25.11 8.81
CA ASN A 64 32.87 -24.82 10.06
C ASN A 64 32.80 -25.97 11.06
N ASP A 65 31.71 -26.75 11.03
CA ASP A 65 31.43 -27.79 12.02
C ASP A 65 31.25 -29.18 11.40
N LEU A 66 31.05 -29.27 10.08
CA LEU A 66 30.69 -30.49 9.36
C LEU A 66 31.56 -30.68 8.12
N GLU A 67 31.97 -31.94 7.88
CA GLU A 67 32.54 -32.34 6.60
C GLU A 67 31.43 -32.43 5.54
N ILE A 68 31.67 -31.86 4.35
CA ILE A 68 30.68 -31.82 3.26
C ILE A 68 31.18 -32.70 2.10
N PRO A 69 30.67 -33.94 1.97
CA PRO A 69 31.05 -34.83 0.88
C PRO A 69 30.69 -34.23 -0.48
N ASN A 70 31.56 -34.39 -1.47
CA ASN A 70 31.34 -33.96 -2.86
C ASN A 70 30.92 -32.48 -3.01
N ARG A 71 31.42 -31.59 -2.14
CA ARG A 71 31.14 -30.14 -2.15
C ARG A 71 31.19 -29.51 -3.55
N GLU A 72 32.19 -29.88 -4.35
CA GLU A 72 32.38 -29.38 -5.72
C GLU A 72 31.19 -29.64 -6.65
N GLU A 73 30.33 -30.61 -6.35
CA GLU A 73 29.12 -30.93 -7.12
C GLU A 73 27.91 -30.10 -6.67
N ILE A 74 27.95 -29.49 -5.49
CA ILE A 74 26.85 -28.72 -4.92
C ILE A 74 26.88 -27.30 -5.52
N LYS A 75 26.21 -27.13 -6.66
CA LYS A 75 26.10 -25.82 -7.33
C LYS A 75 24.66 -25.47 -7.64
N ASN A 76 24.33 -24.20 -7.45
CA ASN A 76 23.10 -23.60 -7.94
C ASN A 76 23.28 -23.15 -9.38
N MET A 77 22.36 -23.56 -10.26
CA MET A 77 22.26 -23.07 -11.64
C MET A 77 20.80 -22.75 -11.93
N VAL A 78 20.52 -21.51 -12.33
CA VAL A 78 19.16 -21.09 -12.72
C VAL A 78 19.18 -20.56 -14.13
N ASN A 79 18.54 -21.26 -15.06
CA ASN A 79 18.37 -20.77 -16.43
C ASN A 79 17.07 -19.97 -16.54
N SER A 80 17.05 -18.99 -17.44
CA SER A 80 15.86 -18.17 -17.68
C SER A 80 15.68 -17.90 -19.17
N TYR A 81 14.47 -17.50 -19.54
CA TYR A 81 14.17 -17.08 -20.90
C TYR A 81 13.23 -15.87 -20.92
N VAL A 82 13.27 -15.14 -22.02
CA VAL A 82 12.35 -14.05 -22.36
C VAL A 82 11.94 -14.22 -23.83
N ILE A 83 10.65 -14.32 -24.09
CA ILE A 83 10.06 -14.32 -25.42
C ILE A 83 9.37 -12.98 -25.60
N LEU A 84 9.76 -12.23 -26.62
CA LEU A 84 9.10 -10.99 -27.03
C LEU A 84 8.13 -11.34 -28.14
N VAL A 85 6.89 -10.87 -28.05
CA VAL A 85 5.81 -11.18 -29.00
C VAL A 85 5.18 -9.87 -29.45
N LYS A 86 4.90 -9.74 -30.74
CA LYS A 86 4.11 -8.65 -31.30
C LYS A 86 2.86 -9.23 -31.96
N VAL A 87 1.70 -8.70 -31.56
CA VAL A 87 0.40 -9.02 -32.14
C VAL A 87 -0.28 -7.76 -32.67
N MET A 88 -1.16 -7.91 -33.64
CA MET A 88 -1.94 -6.81 -34.23
C MET A 88 -3.39 -6.90 -33.79
N LYS A 89 -3.98 -5.77 -33.41
CA LYS A 89 -5.43 -5.61 -33.22
C LYS A 89 -5.85 -4.30 -33.90
N ASP A 90 -6.78 -4.37 -34.84
CA ASP A 90 -7.28 -3.20 -35.59
C ASP A 90 -6.13 -2.32 -36.13
N GLU A 91 -5.17 -2.95 -36.82
CA GLU A 91 -3.95 -2.31 -37.36
C GLU A 91 -2.98 -1.71 -36.32
N THR A 92 -3.31 -1.81 -35.03
CA THR A 92 -2.47 -1.33 -33.93
C THR A 92 -1.56 -2.45 -33.40
N PRO A 93 -0.23 -2.23 -33.32
CA PRO A 93 0.69 -3.22 -32.78
C PRO A 93 0.69 -3.20 -31.24
N TYR A 94 0.58 -4.38 -30.64
CA TYR A 94 0.73 -4.60 -29.19
C TYR A 94 1.93 -5.50 -28.93
N PHE A 95 2.70 -5.13 -27.91
CA PHE A 95 3.95 -5.79 -27.56
C PHE A 95 3.84 -6.50 -26.23
N PHE A 96 4.20 -7.78 -26.20
CA PHE A 96 4.22 -8.62 -25.02
C PHE A 96 5.62 -9.14 -24.73
N ALA A 97 5.91 -9.42 -23.45
CA ALA A 97 6.98 -10.33 -23.05
C ALA A 97 6.40 -11.51 -22.27
N VAL A 98 6.95 -12.70 -22.52
CA VAL A 98 6.64 -13.94 -21.82
C VAL A 98 7.91 -14.50 -21.22
N THR A 99 7.93 -14.72 -19.91
CA THR A 99 9.17 -15.03 -19.19
C THR A 99 9.08 -16.33 -18.40
N GLY A 100 10.23 -17.00 -18.25
CA GLY A 100 10.40 -18.12 -17.33
C GLY A 100 11.70 -18.00 -16.53
N GLY A 101 11.71 -18.59 -15.33
CA GLY A 101 12.81 -18.40 -14.36
C GLY A 101 12.97 -16.92 -14.01
N PHE A 102 14.22 -16.44 -13.90
CA PHE A 102 14.53 -15.03 -13.64
C PHE A 102 14.45 -14.11 -14.89
N GLY A 103 13.72 -14.51 -15.94
CA GLY A 103 13.63 -13.76 -17.20
C GLY A 103 12.96 -12.38 -17.05
N PHE A 104 12.02 -12.26 -16.11
CA PHE A 104 11.38 -11.00 -15.74
C PHE A 104 12.36 -9.91 -15.26
N THR A 105 13.58 -10.28 -14.89
CA THR A 105 14.60 -9.31 -14.49
C THR A 105 15.27 -8.64 -15.69
N ALA A 106 15.00 -9.11 -16.91
CA ALA A 106 15.59 -8.63 -18.16
C ALA A 106 14.69 -7.64 -18.92
N ILE A 107 13.38 -7.62 -18.61
CA ILE A 107 12.42 -6.72 -19.24
C ILE A 107 12.53 -5.29 -18.69
N ASN A 108 12.22 -4.31 -19.53
CA ASN A 108 12.17 -2.91 -19.14
C ASN A 108 10.83 -2.59 -18.45
N LYS A 109 10.81 -2.75 -17.12
CA LYS A 109 9.60 -2.55 -16.29
C LYS A 109 8.99 -1.15 -16.39
N ASN A 110 9.78 -0.13 -16.79
CA ASN A 110 9.30 1.24 -16.96
C ASN A 110 8.36 1.41 -18.17
N ASN A 111 8.39 0.47 -19.12
CA ASN A 111 7.58 0.52 -20.33
C ASN A 111 6.36 -0.42 -20.25
N LEU A 112 6.04 -0.95 -19.07
CA LEU A 112 4.89 -1.82 -18.90
C LEU A 112 3.59 -1.03 -18.92
N GLU A 113 2.54 -1.68 -19.41
CA GLU A 113 1.18 -1.19 -19.29
C GLU A 113 0.67 -1.43 -17.87
N ASN A 114 0.20 -0.37 -17.24
CA ASN A 114 -0.28 -0.43 -15.86
C ASN A 114 -1.66 -1.09 -15.78
N ASN A 115 -1.91 -1.75 -14.66
CA ASN A 115 -3.12 -2.55 -14.39
C ASN A 115 -3.42 -3.65 -15.41
N PHE A 116 -2.50 -3.94 -16.33
CA PHE A 116 -2.67 -4.96 -17.35
C PHE A 116 -3.06 -6.32 -16.75
N GLY A 117 -2.22 -6.85 -15.87
CA GLY A 117 -2.44 -8.18 -15.31
C GLY A 117 -3.69 -8.22 -14.43
N LEU A 118 -3.89 -7.18 -13.63
CA LEU A 118 -5.03 -7.02 -12.75
C LEU A 118 -6.34 -7.04 -13.54
N LYS A 119 -6.48 -6.18 -14.58
CA LYS A 119 -7.66 -6.14 -15.43
C LYS A 119 -7.94 -7.47 -16.11
N VAL A 120 -6.92 -8.08 -16.73
CA VAL A 120 -7.10 -9.39 -17.39
C VAL A 120 -7.54 -10.46 -16.41
N ALA A 121 -6.96 -10.49 -15.20
CA ALA A 121 -7.34 -11.46 -14.19
C ALA A 121 -8.79 -11.27 -13.72
N LEU A 122 -9.22 -10.05 -13.44
CA LEU A 122 -10.60 -9.77 -13.04
C LEU A 122 -11.61 -10.08 -14.16
N ASN A 123 -11.24 -9.83 -15.42
CA ASN A 123 -12.06 -10.18 -16.58
C ASN A 123 -12.05 -11.68 -16.91
N SER A 124 -11.17 -12.50 -16.32
CA SER A 124 -11.07 -13.93 -16.64
C SER A 124 -11.43 -14.85 -15.48
N ILE A 125 -11.32 -14.39 -14.24
CA ILE A 125 -11.60 -15.18 -13.03
C ILE A 125 -13.11 -15.28 -12.79
N ASP A 126 -13.57 -16.45 -12.33
CA ASP A 126 -14.92 -16.60 -11.82
C ASP A 126 -15.03 -15.85 -10.49
N SER A 127 -16.02 -14.96 -10.35
CA SER A 127 -16.21 -14.13 -9.15
C SER A 127 -16.44 -14.96 -7.88
N LYS A 128 -16.73 -16.26 -8.01
CA LYS A 128 -16.88 -17.23 -6.91
C LYS A 128 -15.66 -18.13 -6.70
N GLU A 129 -14.64 -18.02 -7.53
CA GLU A 129 -13.42 -18.84 -7.45
C GLU A 129 -12.15 -17.98 -7.27
N LEU A 130 -12.29 -16.84 -6.58
CA LEU A 130 -11.15 -16.04 -6.15
C LEU A 130 -10.39 -16.78 -5.06
N LYS A 131 -9.06 -16.71 -5.12
CA LYS A 131 -8.16 -17.41 -4.20
C LYS A 131 -7.30 -16.49 -3.39
N ALA A 132 -6.85 -15.37 -3.96
CA ALA A 132 -6.02 -14.44 -3.21
C ALA A 132 -6.18 -13.01 -3.70
N PHE A 133 -6.06 -12.07 -2.76
CA PHE A 133 -5.86 -10.65 -3.04
C PHE A 133 -4.62 -10.15 -2.32
N ASP A 134 -3.86 -9.29 -3.01
CA ASP A 134 -2.89 -8.42 -2.36
C ASP A 134 -3.42 -7.00 -2.39
N VAL A 135 -3.39 -6.40 -1.22
CA VAL A 135 -3.99 -5.11 -0.97
C VAL A 135 -2.96 -4.22 -0.30
N ARG A 136 -2.97 -2.95 -0.70
CA ARG A 136 -2.24 -1.87 -0.03
C ARG A 136 -3.25 -0.81 0.37
N ASN A 137 -3.35 -0.55 1.66
CA ASN A 137 -4.17 0.54 2.16
C ASN A 137 -3.51 1.88 1.81
N LEU A 138 -4.33 2.85 1.42
CA LEU A 138 -3.92 4.18 0.99
C LEU A 138 -3.78 5.14 2.16
N ASP A 139 -2.92 4.76 3.11
CA ASP A 139 -2.60 5.56 4.28
C ASP A 139 -1.08 5.75 4.40
N LEU A 140 -0.65 6.83 5.06
CA LEU A 140 0.76 7.13 5.29
C LEU A 140 1.43 6.02 6.10
N LYS A 141 0.71 5.40 7.03
CA LYS A 141 1.12 4.13 7.63
C LYS A 141 0.68 2.98 6.75
N THR A 142 1.46 2.71 5.71
CA THR A 142 1.06 1.73 4.71
C THR A 142 0.97 0.33 5.30
N LYS A 143 -0.25 -0.19 5.34
CA LYS A 143 -0.51 -1.59 5.64
C LYS A 143 -0.68 -2.34 4.33
N GLN A 144 0.06 -3.43 4.19
CA GLN A 144 -0.11 -4.36 3.09
C GLN A 144 -0.69 -5.66 3.64
N LYS A 145 -1.78 -6.14 3.03
CA LYS A 145 -2.47 -7.39 3.42
C LYS A 145 -2.44 -8.34 2.23
N ARG A 146 -2.08 -9.59 2.49
CA ARG A 146 -2.43 -10.69 1.59
C ARG A 146 -3.48 -11.54 2.28
N VAL A 147 -4.58 -11.77 1.58
CA VAL A 147 -5.63 -12.72 2.01
C VAL A 147 -5.66 -13.85 1.01
N LEU A 148 -5.67 -15.10 1.50
CA LEU A 148 -5.66 -16.29 0.68
C LEU A 148 -6.65 -17.33 1.22
N PHE A 149 -7.43 -17.91 0.32
CA PHE A 149 -8.33 -19.02 0.61
C PHE A 149 -7.83 -20.32 -0.03
N ASN A 150 -8.01 -21.42 0.71
CA ASN A 150 -7.66 -22.76 0.22
C ASN A 150 -8.61 -23.25 -0.89
N LYS A 151 -9.85 -22.75 -0.88
CA LYS A 151 -10.86 -22.98 -1.91
C LYS A 151 -11.22 -21.64 -2.55
N GLY A 152 -11.84 -21.68 -3.72
CA GLY A 152 -12.43 -20.48 -4.31
C GLY A 152 -13.44 -19.85 -3.37
N SER A 153 -13.42 -18.52 -3.28
CA SER A 153 -14.31 -17.70 -2.46
C SER A 153 -14.83 -16.51 -3.25
N GLU A 154 -15.91 -15.90 -2.78
CA GLU A 154 -16.46 -14.65 -3.33
C GLU A 154 -15.75 -13.42 -2.72
N VAL A 155 -15.83 -12.26 -3.40
CA VAL A 155 -15.15 -11.02 -2.97
C VAL A 155 -15.50 -10.63 -1.54
N GLY A 156 -16.77 -10.79 -1.13
CA GLY A 156 -17.26 -10.41 0.19
C GLY A 156 -16.58 -11.16 1.34
N GLU A 157 -15.95 -12.31 1.08
CA GLU A 157 -15.22 -13.09 2.09
C GLU A 157 -13.82 -12.54 2.38
N PHE A 158 -13.24 -11.73 1.47
CA PHE A 158 -11.85 -11.27 1.59
C PHE A 158 -11.63 -10.14 2.61
N ASP A 159 -12.71 -9.62 3.22
CA ASP A 159 -12.64 -8.53 4.21
C ASP A 159 -11.81 -7.36 3.65
N LEU A 160 -12.21 -6.91 2.45
CA LEU A 160 -11.62 -5.79 1.72
C LEU A 160 -12.32 -4.50 2.14
N ASP A 161 -11.54 -3.45 2.37
CA ASP A 161 -12.06 -2.09 2.48
C ASP A 161 -12.12 -1.46 1.09
N PHE A 162 -13.26 -1.61 0.40
CA PHE A 162 -13.45 -1.12 -0.96
C PHE A 162 -13.20 0.39 -1.15
N GLU A 163 -13.12 1.15 -0.06
CA GLU A 163 -12.92 2.60 -0.07
C GLU A 163 -11.44 2.99 0.07
N GLN A 164 -10.63 2.16 0.74
CA GLN A 164 -9.23 2.48 1.06
C GLN A 164 -8.20 1.55 0.43
N ASP A 165 -8.63 0.40 -0.05
CA ASP A 165 -7.75 -0.67 -0.46
C ASP A 165 -7.41 -0.59 -1.95
N LEU A 166 -6.15 -0.25 -2.25
CA LEU A 166 -5.61 -0.43 -3.58
C LEU A 166 -5.29 -1.90 -3.81
N ILE A 167 -6.08 -2.54 -4.67
CA ILE A 167 -5.83 -3.92 -5.10
C ILE A 167 -4.66 -3.94 -6.06
N ASN A 168 -3.61 -4.64 -5.67
CA ASN A 168 -2.40 -4.77 -6.48
C ASN A 168 -2.27 -6.12 -7.16
N LEU A 169 -2.98 -7.12 -6.63
CA LEU A 169 -2.96 -8.48 -7.14
C LEU A 169 -4.26 -9.19 -6.85
N VAL A 170 -4.69 -9.99 -7.82
CA VAL A 170 -5.76 -10.98 -7.66
C VAL A 170 -5.31 -12.32 -8.21
N SER A 171 -5.79 -13.42 -7.63
CA SER A 171 -5.66 -14.75 -8.22
C SER A 171 -6.92 -15.58 -8.01
N GLY A 172 -7.15 -16.53 -8.90
CA GLY A 172 -8.34 -17.38 -8.88
C GLY A 172 -8.31 -18.45 -9.95
N LYS A 173 -9.41 -19.18 -10.10
CA LYS A 173 -9.66 -20.03 -11.27
C LYS A 173 -10.31 -19.21 -12.38
N SER A 174 -9.98 -19.51 -13.63
CA SER A 174 -10.67 -18.85 -14.75
C SER A 174 -12.08 -19.39 -14.93
N ARG A 175 -12.99 -18.55 -15.43
CA ARG A 175 -14.31 -18.94 -15.96
C ARG A 175 -14.19 -19.84 -17.20
N ASP A 176 -13.11 -19.69 -17.95
CA ASP A 176 -12.82 -20.41 -19.18
C ASP A 176 -11.58 -21.28 -19.01
N GLU A 177 -11.76 -22.61 -18.98
CA GLU A 177 -10.65 -23.55 -18.84
C GLU A 177 -9.71 -23.55 -20.07
N GLU A 178 -10.20 -23.17 -21.25
CA GLU A 178 -9.35 -22.99 -22.43
C GLU A 178 -8.44 -21.76 -22.27
N PHE A 179 -8.93 -20.71 -21.60
CA PHE A 179 -8.08 -19.61 -21.17
C PHE A 179 -7.03 -20.09 -20.14
N GLY A 180 -7.44 -20.86 -19.15
CA GLY A 180 -6.51 -21.54 -18.26
C GLY A 180 -7.12 -21.91 -16.92
N THR A 181 -6.52 -22.88 -16.25
CA THR A 181 -7.05 -23.43 -15.00
C THR A 181 -6.81 -22.53 -13.79
N SER A 182 -5.80 -21.65 -13.85
CA SER A 182 -5.54 -20.67 -12.80
C SER A 182 -4.92 -19.41 -13.36
N VAL A 183 -5.40 -18.28 -12.85
CA VAL A 183 -4.98 -16.95 -13.24
C VAL A 183 -4.51 -16.19 -12.01
N ARG A 184 -3.43 -15.42 -12.15
CA ARG A 184 -2.92 -14.50 -11.16
C ARG A 184 -2.48 -13.22 -11.86
N GLY A 185 -3.16 -12.11 -11.61
CA GLY A 185 -2.87 -10.81 -12.21
C GLY A 185 -2.39 -9.81 -11.18
N SER A 186 -1.32 -9.09 -11.48
CA SER A 186 -0.85 -7.93 -10.72
C SER A 186 -0.95 -6.65 -11.56
N THR A 187 -0.64 -5.50 -10.97
CA THR A 187 -0.57 -4.22 -11.69
C THR A 187 0.36 -4.22 -12.90
N SER A 188 1.33 -5.13 -12.98
CA SER A 188 2.35 -5.16 -14.03
C SER A 188 2.46 -6.48 -14.80
N SER A 189 1.85 -7.57 -14.31
CA SER A 189 2.07 -8.90 -14.88
C SER A 189 0.87 -9.82 -14.75
N LEU A 190 0.73 -10.73 -15.69
CA LEU A 190 -0.29 -11.78 -15.68
C LEU A 190 0.39 -13.14 -15.67
N SER A 191 0.06 -14.01 -14.73
CA SER A 191 0.47 -15.40 -14.72
C SER A 191 -0.72 -16.32 -14.97
N VAL A 192 -0.63 -17.14 -16.01
CA VAL A 192 -1.70 -18.08 -16.39
C VAL A 192 -1.14 -19.51 -16.42
N THR A 193 -1.85 -20.43 -15.79
CA THR A 193 -1.62 -21.87 -15.92
C THR A 193 -2.53 -22.40 -17.02
N SER A 194 -1.96 -22.77 -18.16
CA SER A 194 -2.70 -23.27 -19.33
C SER A 194 -1.84 -24.23 -20.16
N ASP A 195 -2.46 -25.02 -21.03
CA ASP A 195 -1.77 -25.94 -21.95
C ASP A 195 -1.41 -25.27 -23.29
N VAL A 196 -0.86 -24.05 -23.20
CA VAL A 196 -0.41 -23.29 -24.37
C VAL A 196 0.94 -23.80 -24.89
N THR A 197 1.02 -23.99 -26.20
CA THR A 197 2.27 -24.30 -26.92
C THR A 197 2.89 -23.03 -27.49
N PHE A 198 4.18 -23.06 -27.81
CA PHE A 198 4.86 -21.90 -28.42
C PHE A 198 4.18 -21.43 -29.71
N SER A 199 3.66 -22.36 -30.53
CA SER A 199 2.98 -22.03 -31.79
C SER A 199 1.65 -21.31 -31.60
N ARG A 200 1.02 -21.40 -30.42
CA ARG A 200 -0.24 -20.74 -30.09
C ARG A 200 -0.05 -19.47 -29.25
N LEU A 201 1.19 -19.02 -29.08
CA LEU A 201 1.48 -17.89 -28.20
C LEU A 201 0.90 -16.57 -28.73
N GLY A 202 0.91 -16.36 -30.05
CA GLY A 202 0.27 -15.22 -30.69
C GLY A 202 -1.22 -15.15 -30.39
N ASP A 203 -1.96 -16.22 -30.65
CA ASP A 203 -3.39 -16.32 -30.33
C ASP A 203 -3.66 -16.14 -28.83
N LYS A 204 -2.79 -16.69 -27.98
CA LYS A 204 -2.92 -16.50 -26.53
C LYS A 204 -2.76 -15.03 -26.13
N CYS A 205 -1.80 -14.32 -26.71
CA CYS A 205 -1.61 -12.89 -26.51
C CYS A 205 -2.81 -12.08 -27.03
N LYS A 206 -3.44 -12.46 -28.14
CA LYS A 206 -4.68 -11.82 -28.65
C LYS A 206 -5.85 -12.01 -27.67
N GLN A 207 -6.06 -13.23 -27.17
CA GLN A 207 -7.10 -13.52 -26.17
C GLN A 207 -6.88 -12.72 -24.87
N ILE A 208 -5.63 -12.65 -24.40
CA ILE A 208 -5.24 -11.82 -23.25
C ILE A 208 -5.53 -10.33 -23.51
N LEU A 209 -5.26 -9.84 -24.72
CA LEU A 209 -5.52 -8.45 -25.10
C LEU A 209 -7.01 -8.13 -25.14
N GLU A 210 -7.85 -9.07 -25.61
CA GLU A 210 -9.31 -8.91 -25.56
C GLU A 210 -9.82 -8.76 -24.13
N LEU A 211 -9.35 -9.63 -23.22
CA LEU A 211 -9.69 -9.54 -21.81
C LEU A 211 -9.15 -8.27 -21.15
N PHE A 212 -8.01 -7.74 -21.58
CA PHE A 212 -7.49 -6.47 -21.07
C PHE A 212 -8.38 -5.28 -21.44
N LEU A 213 -8.94 -5.31 -22.65
CA LEU A 213 -9.77 -4.25 -23.21
C LEU A 213 -11.26 -4.38 -22.84
N SER A 214 -11.66 -5.49 -22.22
CA SER A 214 -13.02 -5.67 -21.71
C SER A 214 -13.25 -4.91 -20.40
N GLU A 215 -14.49 -4.48 -20.21
CA GLU A 215 -14.96 -3.78 -19.02
C GLU A 215 -15.93 -4.65 -18.19
N ASP A 216 -16.09 -5.94 -18.54
CA ASP A 216 -17.01 -6.88 -17.88
C ASP A 216 -16.72 -7.05 -16.38
N TYR A 217 -15.46 -6.87 -15.95
CA TYR A 217 -15.08 -6.92 -14.55
C TYR A 217 -15.88 -5.94 -13.68
N LYS A 218 -16.36 -4.82 -14.24
CA LYS A 218 -17.07 -3.77 -13.50
C LYS A 218 -18.35 -4.25 -12.84
N GLU A 219 -18.98 -5.29 -13.38
CA GLU A 219 -20.20 -5.87 -12.80
C GLU A 219 -19.97 -6.38 -11.38
N ASN A 220 -18.81 -7.00 -11.12
CA ASN A 220 -18.48 -7.62 -9.83
C ASN A 220 -17.35 -6.90 -9.07
N PHE A 221 -16.57 -6.08 -9.76
CA PHE A 221 -15.32 -5.48 -9.27
C PHE A 221 -15.20 -3.99 -9.60
N GLY A 222 -16.31 -3.29 -9.85
CA GLY A 222 -16.32 -1.87 -10.25
C GLY A 222 -15.67 -0.92 -9.23
N PHE A 223 -15.61 -1.31 -7.96
CA PHE A 223 -14.93 -0.54 -6.90
C PHE A 223 -13.43 -0.31 -7.16
N ILE A 224 -12.78 -1.13 -8.00
CA ILE A 224 -11.37 -0.96 -8.39
C ILE A 224 -11.15 0.33 -9.19
N ASP A 225 -12.21 0.86 -9.81
CA ASP A 225 -12.17 2.09 -10.60
C ASP A 225 -12.44 3.36 -9.76
N ASN A 226 -12.67 3.25 -8.44
CA ASN A 226 -12.78 4.41 -7.54
C ASN A 226 -11.50 5.27 -7.56
N ILE A 227 -10.38 4.67 -7.98
CA ILE A 227 -9.06 5.26 -8.00
C ILE A 227 -8.44 5.01 -9.36
N LYS A 228 -8.40 6.05 -10.20
CA LYS A 228 -8.06 5.94 -11.62
C LYS A 228 -6.62 6.36 -11.88
N ILE A 229 -5.91 5.59 -12.69
CA ILE A 229 -4.57 5.98 -13.14
C ILE A 229 -4.66 7.27 -13.96
N VAL A 230 -3.81 8.24 -13.62
CA VAL A 230 -3.63 9.45 -14.41
C VAL A 230 -2.79 9.11 -15.63
N LYS A 231 -3.32 9.42 -16.82
CA LYS A 231 -2.61 9.26 -18.10
C LYS A 231 -2.16 10.58 -18.72
N ASP A 232 -2.75 11.69 -18.29
CA ASP A 232 -2.44 13.01 -18.81
C ASP A 232 -1.00 13.44 -18.48
N ALA A 233 -0.20 13.69 -19.51
CA ALA A 233 1.23 13.93 -19.36
C ALA A 233 1.56 15.26 -18.69
N GLU A 234 0.72 16.29 -18.90
CA GLU A 234 0.87 17.60 -18.26
C GLU A 234 0.62 17.49 -16.75
N THR A 235 -0.51 16.87 -16.38
CA THR A 235 -0.84 16.57 -14.99
C THR A 235 0.25 15.74 -14.32
N ILE A 236 0.71 14.64 -14.95
CA ILE A 236 1.81 13.82 -14.41
C ILE A 236 3.08 14.65 -14.18
N SER A 237 3.42 15.56 -15.09
CA SER A 237 4.61 16.40 -14.98
C SER A 237 4.54 17.34 -13.78
N ILE A 238 3.37 17.94 -13.54
CA ILE A 238 3.10 18.81 -12.39
C ILE A 238 3.18 18.01 -11.09
N LEU A 239 2.48 16.87 -11.03
CA LEU A 239 2.48 16.00 -9.85
C LEU A 239 3.89 15.48 -9.53
N SER A 240 4.66 15.11 -10.55
CA SER A 240 6.06 14.71 -10.39
C SER A 240 6.97 15.84 -9.90
N LEU A 241 6.67 17.10 -10.25
CA LEU A 241 7.36 18.25 -9.68
C LEU A 241 7.02 18.43 -8.19
N ASN A 242 5.75 18.28 -7.81
CA ASN A 242 5.34 18.33 -6.40
C ASN A 242 6.08 17.27 -5.56
N LEU A 243 6.11 16.01 -6.03
CA LEU A 243 6.86 14.94 -5.35
C LEU A 243 8.36 15.26 -5.25
N PHE A 244 8.94 15.84 -6.29
CA PHE A 244 10.34 16.24 -6.30
C PHE A 244 10.64 17.32 -5.27
N ASN A 245 9.80 18.34 -5.15
CA ASN A 245 9.97 19.43 -4.19
C ASN A 245 9.93 18.89 -2.75
N VAL A 246 8.92 18.08 -2.42
CA VAL A 246 8.77 17.41 -1.10
C VAL A 246 10.02 16.59 -0.74
N LEU A 247 10.55 15.82 -1.69
CA LEU A 247 11.79 15.05 -1.48
C LEU A 247 13.04 15.94 -1.33
N SER A 248 13.07 17.09 -2.01
CA SER A 248 14.19 18.03 -1.97
C SER A 248 14.22 18.81 -0.66
N GLU A 249 13.04 19.17 -0.15
CA GLU A 249 12.82 19.85 1.12
C GLU A 249 12.86 18.90 2.33
N GLN A 250 12.98 17.60 2.07
CA GLN A 250 13.01 16.53 3.08
C GLN A 250 11.74 16.47 3.94
N GLU A 251 10.61 16.84 3.36
CA GLU A 251 9.32 16.77 4.03
C GLU A 251 8.90 15.31 4.25
N THR A 252 8.15 15.05 5.32
CA THR A 252 7.69 13.70 5.68
C THR A 252 6.19 13.59 5.85
N ASP A 253 5.47 14.72 5.84
CA ASP A 253 4.07 14.77 6.29
C ASP A 253 3.09 14.06 5.35
N ASN A 254 3.36 14.02 4.04
CA ASN A 254 2.50 13.38 3.03
C ASN A 254 3.20 12.24 2.27
N LEU A 255 4.34 11.77 2.80
CA LEU A 255 5.24 10.86 2.13
C LEU A 255 5.50 9.63 3.01
N SER A 256 5.47 8.44 2.42
CA SER A 256 5.90 7.21 3.07
C SER A 256 6.53 6.23 2.06
N LEU A 257 7.14 5.17 2.57
CA LEU A 257 7.73 4.10 1.75
C LEU A 257 7.06 2.76 2.09
N ALA A 258 6.74 1.97 1.06
CA ALA A 258 6.18 0.64 1.21
C ALA A 258 6.69 -0.33 0.13
N TYR A 259 6.88 -1.60 0.49
CA TYR A 259 7.44 -2.58 -0.43
C TYR A 259 6.53 -2.85 -1.63
N PRO A 260 7.03 -2.86 -2.87
CA PRO A 260 6.20 -2.99 -4.06
C PRO A 260 5.53 -4.36 -4.21
N ASP A 261 6.19 -5.44 -3.79
CA ASP A 261 5.64 -6.80 -3.77
C ASP A 261 6.03 -7.47 -2.46
N MET A 262 5.06 -7.97 -1.69
CA MET A 262 5.35 -8.62 -0.41
C MET A 262 6.19 -9.91 -0.58
N ILE A 263 6.03 -10.69 -1.66
CA ILE A 263 6.65 -12.03 -1.76
C ILE A 263 8.17 -11.98 -1.88
N GLU A 264 8.67 -11.08 -2.72
CA GLU A 264 10.12 -11.00 -2.94
C GLU A 264 10.80 -10.33 -1.73
N TYR A 265 10.12 -9.37 -1.11
CA TYR A 265 10.68 -8.54 -0.05
C TYR A 265 10.62 -9.23 1.33
N GLU A 266 9.64 -10.10 1.59
CA GLU A 266 9.61 -10.98 2.77
C GLU A 266 10.85 -11.91 2.86
N LYS A 267 11.52 -12.17 1.74
CA LYS A 267 12.73 -13.00 1.68
C LYS A 267 14.02 -12.20 1.82
N CYS A 268 13.94 -10.87 1.88
CA CYS A 268 15.10 -10.00 2.01
C CYS A 268 15.43 -9.80 3.49
N SER A 269 16.71 -9.86 3.83
CA SER A 269 17.24 -9.56 5.16
C SER A 269 17.83 -8.15 5.25
N THR A 270 18.37 -7.63 4.15
CA THR A 270 18.95 -6.29 4.07
C THR A 270 18.62 -5.61 2.74
N TYR A 271 18.74 -4.29 2.71
CA TYR A 271 18.45 -3.46 1.55
C TYR A 271 19.61 -2.50 1.27
N GLN A 272 19.79 -2.18 -0.01
CA GLN A 272 20.72 -1.15 -0.45
C GLN A 272 19.98 -0.10 -1.27
N ILE A 273 19.98 1.13 -0.79
CA ILE A 273 19.51 2.31 -1.51
C ILE A 273 20.72 2.96 -2.18
N ARG A 274 20.67 3.17 -3.49
CA ARG A 274 21.80 3.70 -4.26
C ARG A 274 21.40 4.77 -5.27
N ARG A 275 22.29 5.74 -5.48
CA ARG A 275 22.26 6.69 -6.60
C ARG A 275 23.69 6.93 -7.09
N GLY A 276 23.96 6.56 -8.34
CA GLY A 276 25.31 6.63 -8.90
C GLY A 276 26.30 5.76 -8.10
N ARG A 277 27.38 6.37 -7.60
CA ARG A 277 28.39 5.70 -6.76
C ARG A 277 28.04 5.70 -5.27
N LYS A 278 27.06 6.49 -4.83
CA LYS A 278 26.69 6.61 -3.42
C LYS A 278 25.64 5.57 -3.08
N LYS A 279 25.77 5.01 -1.88
CA LYS A 279 24.84 4.01 -1.34
C LYS A 279 24.64 4.17 0.16
N VAL A 280 23.53 3.62 0.64
CA VAL A 280 23.16 3.41 2.04
C VAL A 280 22.69 1.96 2.12
N ASP A 281 23.28 1.19 3.03
CA ASP A 281 22.88 -0.18 3.34
C ASP A 281 22.05 -0.12 4.64
N THR A 282 20.89 -0.77 4.68
CA THR A 282 19.92 -0.68 5.80
C THR A 282 19.16 -1.99 5.95
N ASP A 283 18.70 -2.29 7.17
CA ASP A 283 17.88 -3.47 7.46
C ASP A 283 16.40 -3.24 7.04
N GLU A 284 15.95 -1.99 7.06
CA GLU A 284 14.59 -1.59 6.68
C GLU A 284 14.63 -0.34 5.79
N VAL A 285 13.77 -0.28 4.78
CA VAL A 285 13.76 0.88 3.87
C VAL A 285 13.01 2.04 4.51
N THR A 286 13.72 3.05 5.00
CA THR A 286 13.13 4.22 5.67
C THR A 286 13.35 5.52 4.90
N LEU A 287 12.52 6.54 5.17
CA LEU A 287 12.74 7.90 4.65
C LEU A 287 14.04 8.51 5.16
N GLN A 288 14.43 8.19 6.40
CA GLN A 288 15.68 8.65 6.98
C GLN A 288 16.89 8.14 6.16
N ASP A 289 16.88 6.88 5.73
CA ASP A 289 17.93 6.31 4.89
C ASP A 289 17.96 6.96 3.50
N LEU A 290 16.79 7.28 2.95
CA LEU A 290 16.66 8.01 1.69
C LEU A 290 17.25 9.41 1.80
N TYR A 291 16.91 10.18 2.83
CA TYR A 291 17.44 11.53 3.02
C TYR A 291 18.93 11.53 3.36
N SER A 292 19.39 10.56 4.16
CA SER A 292 20.82 10.35 4.40
C SER A 292 21.61 10.01 3.13
N LEU A 293 20.95 9.42 2.12
CA LEU A 293 21.56 9.25 0.79
C LEU A 293 21.63 10.60 0.06
N LEU A 294 20.54 11.37 0.04
CA LEU A 294 20.43 12.65 -0.68
C LEU A 294 21.33 13.75 -0.12
N ASP A 295 21.54 13.79 1.19
CA ASP A 295 22.41 14.76 1.90
C ASP A 295 23.88 14.71 1.47
N LYS A 296 24.33 13.65 0.80
CA LYS A 296 25.76 13.40 0.55
C LYS A 296 26.42 14.35 -0.46
N GLU A 297 25.94 15.57 -0.74
CA GLU A 297 26.31 16.40 -1.91
C GLU A 297 25.95 15.69 -3.23
N ILE A 298 24.71 15.22 -3.32
CA ILE A 298 24.20 14.60 -4.52
C ILE A 298 23.45 15.66 -5.33
N GLU A 299 23.82 15.87 -6.60
CA GLU A 299 23.02 16.70 -7.51
C GLU A 299 21.62 16.09 -7.66
N PHE A 300 20.59 16.71 -7.08
CA PHE A 300 19.19 16.28 -7.13
C PHE A 300 18.37 17.50 -7.54
N ASN A 301 18.25 17.70 -8.86
CA ASN A 301 17.86 19.00 -9.43
C ASN A 301 16.60 18.93 -10.30
N SER A 302 16.09 17.73 -10.56
CA SER A 302 14.91 17.53 -11.40
C SER A 302 14.08 16.32 -10.97
N PRO A 303 12.77 16.28 -11.30
CA PRO A 303 11.93 15.10 -11.06
C PRO A 303 12.49 13.80 -11.66
N SER A 304 13.21 13.91 -12.79
CA SER A 304 13.85 12.76 -13.43
C SER A 304 14.95 12.09 -12.56
N ASP A 305 15.48 12.80 -11.57
CA ASP A 305 16.53 12.31 -10.67
C ASP A 305 16.02 11.27 -9.67
N ILE A 306 14.73 11.31 -9.32
CA ILE A 306 14.09 10.32 -8.45
C ILE A 306 14.25 8.92 -9.06
N ASN A 307 14.03 8.79 -10.38
CA ASN A 307 14.16 7.54 -11.12
C ASN A 307 15.58 6.94 -11.07
N LYS A 308 16.60 7.76 -10.78
CA LYS A 308 18.01 7.33 -10.68
C LYS A 308 18.32 6.69 -9.32
N ILE A 309 17.46 6.87 -8.31
CA ILE A 309 17.56 6.20 -7.01
C ILE A 309 16.99 4.79 -7.17
N LYS A 310 17.81 3.79 -6.84
CA LYS A 310 17.47 2.37 -6.96
C LYS A 310 17.57 1.67 -5.61
N ILE A 311 16.67 0.73 -5.35
CA ILE A 311 16.71 -0.18 -4.20
C ILE A 311 16.91 -1.61 -4.70
N THR A 312 17.78 -2.36 -4.02
CA THR A 312 17.98 -3.80 -4.18
C THR A 312 17.88 -4.47 -2.82
N GLY A 313 17.12 -5.56 -2.73
CA GLY A 313 16.98 -6.38 -1.52
C GLY A 313 17.87 -7.62 -1.62
N PHE A 314 18.48 -7.99 -0.50
CA PHE A 314 19.43 -9.08 -0.40
C PHE A 314 18.99 -10.08 0.65
N ASP A 315 19.33 -11.35 0.46
CA ASP A 315 19.23 -12.36 1.51
C ASP A 315 20.30 -12.16 2.60
N ASP A 316 20.20 -12.94 3.67
CA ASP A 316 21.15 -13.00 4.80
C ASP A 316 22.59 -13.32 4.36
N THR A 317 22.74 -13.99 3.22
CA THR A 317 24.05 -14.28 2.63
C THR A 317 24.56 -13.18 1.70
N GLY A 318 23.79 -12.11 1.45
CA GLY A 318 24.15 -10.99 0.58
C GLY A 318 23.99 -11.27 -0.92
N ASN A 319 23.16 -12.22 -1.35
CA ASN A 319 22.74 -12.34 -2.75
C ASN A 319 21.54 -11.45 -3.01
N PRO A 320 21.47 -10.79 -4.18
CA PRO A 320 20.28 -10.02 -4.55
C PRO A 320 19.09 -10.97 -4.77
N ILE A 321 18.03 -10.79 -3.97
CA ILE A 321 16.73 -11.44 -4.16
C ILE A 321 15.90 -10.65 -5.17
N THR A 322 15.96 -9.33 -5.09
CA THR A 322 15.23 -8.44 -6.01
C THR A 322 16.13 -7.87 -7.09
N SER A 323 15.55 -7.49 -8.23
CA SER A 323 16.24 -6.62 -9.19
C SER A 323 16.38 -5.21 -8.62
N ALA A 324 17.35 -4.42 -9.10
CA ALA A 324 17.40 -3.01 -8.75
C ALA A 324 16.17 -2.25 -9.31
N VAL A 325 15.24 -1.86 -8.43
CA VAL A 325 14.00 -1.16 -8.78
C VAL A 325 14.11 0.32 -8.43
N SER A 326 13.44 1.21 -9.17
CA SER A 326 13.37 2.63 -8.80
C SER A 326 12.66 2.84 -7.46
N ILE A 327 13.12 3.82 -6.67
CA ILE A 327 12.44 4.29 -5.46
C ILE A 327 10.97 4.62 -5.70
N ASN A 328 10.58 5.00 -6.93
CA ASN A 328 9.19 5.27 -7.28
C ASN A 328 8.22 4.11 -6.99
N HIS A 329 8.71 2.87 -6.98
CA HIS A 329 7.89 1.71 -6.66
C HIS A 329 7.64 1.57 -5.14
N PHE A 330 8.44 2.26 -4.33
CA PHE A 330 8.34 2.28 -2.88
C PHE A 330 7.56 3.49 -2.38
N ILE A 331 7.72 4.64 -3.03
CA ILE A 331 7.08 5.89 -2.62
C ILE A 331 5.56 5.74 -2.62
N ILE A 332 4.96 6.18 -1.53
CA ILE A 332 3.58 6.56 -1.41
C ILE A 332 3.54 8.04 -1.09
N PHE A 333 2.87 8.81 -1.93
CA PHE A 333 2.82 10.26 -1.78
C PHE A 333 1.45 10.79 -2.11
N GLN A 334 0.92 11.67 -1.28
CA GLN A 334 -0.35 12.35 -1.51
C GLN A 334 -0.10 13.82 -1.88
N THR A 335 -0.84 14.32 -2.87
CA THR A 335 -0.81 15.75 -3.22
C THR A 335 -2.16 16.19 -3.79
N GLU A 336 -2.40 17.50 -3.84
CA GLU A 336 -3.61 18.09 -4.40
C GLU A 336 -3.24 18.98 -5.58
N TYR A 337 -4.05 18.95 -6.63
CA TYR A 337 -3.87 19.82 -7.80
C TYR A 337 -5.23 20.05 -8.47
N GLY A 338 -5.56 21.32 -8.77
CA GLY A 338 -6.81 21.68 -9.43
C GLY A 338 -8.08 21.19 -8.68
N GLY A 339 -8.06 21.22 -7.34
CA GLY A 339 -9.18 20.75 -6.51
C GLY A 339 -9.40 19.24 -6.49
N SER A 340 -8.49 18.46 -7.08
CA SER A 340 -8.50 17.00 -7.05
C SER A 340 -7.36 16.48 -6.18
N THR A 341 -7.61 15.41 -5.42
CA THR A 341 -6.58 14.69 -4.67
C THR A 341 -5.95 13.59 -5.54
N PHE A 342 -4.63 13.48 -5.46
CA PHE A 342 -3.83 12.49 -6.18
C PHE A 342 -2.95 11.70 -5.23
N ILE A 343 -2.69 10.44 -5.60
CA ILE A 343 -1.76 9.56 -4.90
C ILE A 343 -0.72 9.06 -5.89
N PHE A 344 0.54 9.07 -5.49
CA PHE A 344 1.58 8.29 -6.13
C PHE A 344 1.77 6.98 -5.39
N SER A 345 1.70 5.84 -6.07
CA SER A 345 1.97 4.52 -5.49
C SER A 345 2.38 3.55 -6.59
N LEU A 346 3.32 2.63 -6.32
CA LEU A 346 3.78 1.63 -7.29
C LEU A 346 4.16 2.25 -8.65
N ASN A 347 4.89 3.37 -8.64
CA ASN A 347 5.31 4.12 -9.82
C ASN A 347 4.16 4.64 -10.72
N ASN A 348 2.99 4.87 -10.13
CA ASN A 348 1.81 5.38 -10.83
C ASN A 348 1.17 6.51 -10.06
N TRP A 349 0.67 7.50 -10.81
CA TRP A 349 -0.23 8.52 -10.30
C TRP A 349 -1.67 8.03 -10.41
N TYR A 350 -2.41 8.18 -9.33
CA TYR A 350 -3.82 7.89 -9.27
C TYR A 350 -4.58 9.15 -8.88
N LYS A 351 -5.71 9.38 -9.54
CA LYS A 351 -6.70 10.38 -9.20
C LYS A 351 -7.88 9.71 -8.52
N ILE A 352 -8.36 10.31 -7.45
CA ILE A 352 -9.59 9.90 -6.78
C ILE A 352 -10.77 10.27 -7.67
N ASP A 353 -11.70 9.34 -7.88
CA ASP A 353 -12.91 9.61 -8.65
C ASP A 353 -13.75 10.72 -7.99
N ASN A 354 -14.31 11.63 -8.79
CA ASN A 354 -15.02 12.80 -8.28
C ASN A 354 -16.29 12.43 -7.51
N ASP A 355 -17.03 11.41 -7.97
CA ASP A 355 -18.27 10.98 -7.31
C ASP A 355 -17.93 10.30 -5.98
N TYR A 356 -16.87 9.48 -5.98
CA TYR A 356 -16.34 8.89 -4.77
C TYR A 356 -15.89 9.97 -3.77
N PHE A 357 -15.14 10.97 -4.23
CA PHE A 357 -14.70 12.09 -3.41
C PHE A 357 -15.89 12.83 -2.77
N ALA A 358 -16.89 13.20 -3.59
CA ALA A 358 -18.08 13.91 -3.12
C ALA A 358 -18.86 13.09 -2.07
N ARG A 359 -18.98 11.78 -2.27
CA ARG A 359 -19.62 10.88 -1.29
C ARG A 359 -18.91 10.94 0.06
N ILE A 360 -17.58 10.78 0.10
CA ILE A 360 -16.80 10.83 1.35
C ILE A 360 -16.91 12.21 2.02
N GLN A 361 -16.91 13.30 1.24
CA GLN A 361 -17.11 14.64 1.80
C GLN A 361 -18.51 14.85 2.39
N ASN A 362 -19.53 14.15 1.91
CA ASN A 362 -20.86 14.21 2.52
C ASN A 362 -20.91 13.33 3.77
N GLU A 363 -20.43 12.08 3.69
CA GLU A 363 -20.45 11.14 4.82
C GLU A 363 -19.66 11.65 6.04
N ILE A 364 -18.53 12.32 5.84
CA ILE A 364 -17.75 12.88 6.95
C ILE A 364 -18.53 13.98 7.69
N MET A 365 -19.40 14.72 7.00
CA MET A 365 -20.20 15.80 7.59
C MET A 365 -21.37 15.27 8.43
N GLU A 366 -21.76 14.01 8.22
CA GLU A 366 -22.75 13.32 9.06
C GLU A 366 -22.15 12.84 10.40
N VAL A 367 -20.83 12.84 10.55
CA VAL A 367 -20.19 12.52 11.84
C VAL A 367 -20.49 13.66 12.83
N PRO A 368 -21.16 13.36 13.97
CA PRO A 368 -21.53 14.38 14.95
C PRO A 368 -20.32 15.11 15.54
N LEU A 369 -20.50 16.40 15.83
CA LEU A 369 -19.57 17.15 16.67
C LEU A 369 -20.12 17.24 18.09
N ILE A 370 -19.24 17.28 19.09
CA ILE A 370 -19.64 17.66 20.45
C ILE A 370 -19.95 19.15 20.47
N ASP A 371 -21.23 19.50 20.63
CA ASP A 371 -21.76 20.88 20.59
C ASP A 371 -21.66 21.57 21.97
N ASN A 372 -20.47 21.51 22.56
CA ASN A 372 -20.14 22.22 23.79
C ASN A 372 -18.69 22.69 23.71
N ALA A 373 -18.49 24.01 23.54
CA ALA A 373 -17.17 24.60 23.42
C ALA A 373 -16.29 24.37 24.67
N ASP A 374 -16.90 24.21 25.84
CA ASP A 374 -16.22 23.98 27.11
C ASP A 374 -16.02 22.48 27.42
N PHE A 375 -16.32 21.59 26.46
CA PHE A 375 -16.17 20.14 26.66
C PHE A 375 -14.72 19.75 27.01
N LEU A 376 -13.74 20.33 26.33
CA LEU A 376 -12.33 20.26 26.68
C LEU A 376 -11.73 21.64 26.63
N THR A 377 -10.76 21.90 27.50
CA THR A 377 -10.04 23.17 27.50
C THR A 377 -9.17 23.32 26.25
N GLU A 378 -8.87 24.56 25.87
CA GLU A 378 -7.93 24.85 24.78
C GLU A 378 -6.53 24.32 25.11
N ILE A 379 -5.76 23.91 24.10
CA ILE A 379 -4.41 23.38 24.27
C ILE A 379 -3.35 24.46 24.03
N GLN A 380 -2.32 24.53 24.86
CA GLN A 380 -1.24 25.50 24.65
C GLN A 380 -0.29 25.00 23.55
N ASN A 381 0.24 25.93 22.75
CA ASN A 381 1.27 25.59 21.78
C ASN A 381 2.47 24.90 22.49
N LYS A 382 2.92 23.76 21.96
CA LYS A 382 3.99 22.91 22.52
C LYS A 382 3.70 22.25 23.88
N GLU A 383 2.47 22.32 24.39
CA GLU A 383 2.07 21.52 25.55
C GLU A 383 2.27 20.03 25.26
N ALA A 384 2.56 19.17 26.25
CA ALA A 384 2.63 17.71 26.07
C ALA A 384 1.23 17.08 26.19
N GLU A 385 0.92 16.00 25.43
CA GLU A 385 -0.44 15.39 25.42
C GLU A 385 -0.83 14.91 26.82
N GLY A 386 0.09 14.25 27.54
CA GLY A 386 -0.17 13.81 28.92
C GLY A 386 -0.45 14.96 29.88
N THR A 387 0.30 16.07 29.80
CA THR A 387 0.06 17.25 30.65
C THR A 387 -1.29 17.89 30.35
N TYR A 388 -1.67 17.96 29.07
CA TYR A 388 -2.98 18.42 28.65
C TYR A 388 -4.11 17.55 29.20
N ASN A 389 -3.97 16.22 29.10
CA ASN A 389 -4.97 15.27 29.61
C ASN A 389 -5.12 15.38 31.14
N GLU A 390 -4.01 15.47 31.88
CA GLU A 390 -4.01 15.54 33.34
C GLU A 390 -4.68 16.81 33.91
N ARG A 391 -4.66 17.92 33.18
CA ARG A 391 -5.22 19.20 33.66
C ARG A 391 -6.71 19.43 33.32
N GLN A 392 -7.35 18.50 32.60
CA GLN A 392 -8.79 18.61 32.36
C GLN A 392 -9.56 18.50 33.68
N ASP A 393 -10.81 18.97 33.69
CA ASP A 393 -11.64 18.98 34.90
C ASP A 393 -11.74 17.58 35.51
N SER A 394 -11.09 17.40 36.66
CA SER A 394 -11.02 16.12 37.33
C SER A 394 -12.37 15.67 37.90
N ASP A 395 -13.33 16.58 38.10
CA ASP A 395 -14.67 16.18 38.56
C ASP A 395 -15.49 15.60 37.42
N TYR A 396 -15.25 16.04 36.19
CA TYR A 396 -15.94 15.56 35.00
C TYR A 396 -15.22 14.42 34.27
N PHE A 397 -13.88 14.39 34.30
CA PHE A 397 -13.05 13.41 33.60
C PHE A 397 -12.25 12.50 34.54
N LEU A 398 -12.17 11.23 34.15
CA LEU A 398 -11.17 10.27 34.59
C LEU A 398 -10.02 10.24 33.58
N CYS A 399 -8.83 10.67 33.99
CA CYS A 399 -7.64 10.55 33.14
C CYS A 399 -7.11 9.10 33.11
N LEU A 400 -7.10 8.52 31.92
CA LEU A 400 -6.65 7.17 31.60
C LEU A 400 -5.40 7.13 30.71
N ASP A 401 -4.82 8.29 30.38
CA ASP A 401 -3.54 8.41 29.64
C ASP A 401 -2.50 7.45 30.22
N LYS A 402 -1.90 6.61 29.36
CA LYS A 402 -0.90 5.58 29.72
C LYS A 402 -1.36 4.51 30.72
N ARG A 403 -2.64 4.49 31.13
CA ARG A 403 -3.22 3.43 31.99
C ARG A 403 -3.67 2.24 31.16
N ASN A 404 -2.70 1.66 30.45
CA ASN A 404 -2.99 0.64 29.46
C ASN A 404 -3.40 -0.69 30.11
N PHE A 405 -4.34 -1.36 29.46
CA PHE A 405 -4.69 -2.74 29.75
C PHE A 405 -3.64 -3.70 29.17
N GLN A 406 -3.08 -4.55 30.03
CA GLN A 406 -2.19 -5.63 29.57
C GLN A 406 -3.02 -6.76 28.97
N VAL A 407 -2.84 -7.04 27.68
CA VAL A 407 -3.55 -8.14 27.02
C VAL A 407 -3.06 -9.48 27.60
N PRO A 408 -3.96 -10.36 28.09
CA PRO A 408 -3.55 -11.66 28.60
C PRO A 408 -2.74 -12.46 27.59
N ASN A 409 -1.67 -13.12 28.04
CA ASN A 409 -0.78 -13.94 27.20
C ASN A 409 -0.07 -13.18 26.06
N SER A 410 -0.06 -11.84 26.11
CA SER A 410 0.69 -11.01 25.18
C SER A 410 1.51 -9.98 25.95
N ARG A 411 2.64 -9.54 25.37
CA ARG A 411 3.37 -8.36 25.86
C ARG A 411 2.70 -7.06 25.44
N SER A 412 1.76 -7.12 24.50
CA SER A 412 1.04 -5.95 24.00
C SER A 412 0.16 -5.33 25.09
N LYS A 413 0.17 -4.00 25.11
CA LYS A 413 -0.68 -3.18 25.96
C LYS A 413 -1.66 -2.44 25.07
N ILE A 414 -2.90 -2.33 25.50
CA ILE A 414 -3.96 -1.60 24.79
C ILE A 414 -4.35 -0.41 25.66
N GLU A 415 -4.23 0.78 25.09
CA GLU A 415 -4.74 2.00 25.71
C GLU A 415 -6.27 2.05 25.63
N ILE A 416 -6.92 2.54 26.69
CA ILE A 416 -8.38 2.59 26.76
C ILE A 416 -8.91 3.80 26.01
N CYS A 417 -8.57 4.97 26.51
CA CYS A 417 -8.77 6.28 25.94
C CYS A 417 -7.89 7.21 26.78
N ASP A 418 -7.76 8.47 26.38
CA ASP A 418 -7.03 9.46 27.16
C ASP A 418 -7.86 9.91 28.37
N LEU A 419 -9.15 10.17 28.14
CA LEU A 419 -10.09 10.63 29.16
C LEU A 419 -11.41 9.87 29.05
N LEU A 420 -12.00 9.52 30.20
CA LEU A 420 -13.37 9.02 30.28
C LEU A 420 -14.22 10.04 31.03
N SER A 421 -15.26 10.60 30.41
CA SER A 421 -16.14 11.56 31.08
C SER A 421 -17.18 10.87 31.95
N ARG A 422 -17.79 11.64 32.87
CA ARG A 422 -18.98 11.22 33.64
C ARG A 422 -20.12 10.76 32.72
N ASP A 423 -20.36 11.50 31.63
CA ASP A 423 -21.39 11.17 30.61
C ASP A 423 -21.00 10.03 29.65
N LYS A 424 -20.04 9.18 30.01
CA LYS A 424 -19.58 8.02 29.22
C LYS A 424 -18.99 8.36 27.84
N HIS A 425 -18.35 9.52 27.71
CA HIS A 425 -17.51 9.86 26.55
C HIS A 425 -16.11 9.25 26.71
N PHE A 426 -15.71 8.41 25.76
CA PHE A 426 -14.35 7.90 25.63
C PHE A 426 -13.57 8.82 24.71
N VAL A 427 -12.76 9.71 25.28
CA VAL A 427 -12.06 10.74 24.52
C VAL A 427 -10.65 10.25 24.18
N CYS A 428 -10.33 10.22 22.88
CA CYS A 428 -8.98 10.02 22.38
C CYS A 428 -8.45 11.36 21.87
N VAL A 429 -7.37 11.85 22.44
CA VAL A 429 -6.78 13.16 22.19
C VAL A 429 -5.60 13.03 21.24
N LYS A 430 -5.54 13.87 20.21
CA LYS A 430 -4.38 13.99 19.33
C LYS A 430 -4.03 15.43 19.05
N LYS A 431 -2.73 15.72 19.09
CA LYS A 431 -2.23 16.97 18.49
C LYS A 431 -2.10 16.84 16.98
N GLU A 432 -2.55 17.89 16.30
CA GLU A 432 -2.37 18.10 14.87
C GLU A 432 -3.16 17.14 13.98
N THR A 433 -3.31 17.51 12.71
CA THR A 433 -4.11 16.80 11.72
C THR A 433 -3.26 16.00 10.72
N ARG A 434 -2.05 15.58 11.09
CA ARG A 434 -1.17 14.82 10.20
C ARG A 434 -1.70 13.39 10.00
N SER A 435 -1.77 12.89 8.76
CA SER A 435 -2.51 11.65 8.48
C SER A 435 -1.95 10.44 9.21
N ALA A 436 -0.63 10.33 9.37
CA ALA A 436 0.02 9.21 10.04
C ALA A 436 -0.30 9.15 11.55
N THR A 437 -0.46 10.30 12.22
CA THR A 437 -0.83 10.37 13.64
C THR A 437 -2.32 10.13 13.84
N LEU A 438 -3.16 10.57 12.89
CA LEU A 438 -4.60 10.36 12.91
C LEU A 438 -4.99 8.89 12.73
N SER A 439 -4.31 8.15 11.86
CA SER A 439 -4.62 6.72 11.70
C SER A 439 -4.33 5.90 12.95
N HIS A 440 -3.29 6.26 13.70
CA HIS A 440 -3.04 5.67 15.02
C HIS A 440 -4.16 6.01 16.00
N LEU A 441 -4.61 7.27 16.03
CA LEU A 441 -5.71 7.73 16.89
C LEU A 441 -7.00 6.94 16.62
N PHE A 442 -7.40 6.82 15.36
CA PHE A 442 -8.65 6.14 15.00
C PHE A 442 -8.60 4.65 15.33
N ALA A 443 -7.46 4.00 15.07
CA ALA A 443 -7.22 2.61 15.45
C ALA A 443 -7.23 2.43 16.98
N GLN A 444 -6.60 3.32 17.74
CA GLN A 444 -6.58 3.27 19.20
C GLN A 444 -8.00 3.27 19.79
N GLY A 445 -8.83 4.24 19.38
CA GLY A 445 -10.21 4.32 19.87
C GLY A 445 -11.04 3.09 19.47
N SER A 446 -10.99 2.68 18.21
CA SER A 446 -11.81 1.56 17.74
C SER A 446 -11.38 0.19 18.28
N VAL A 447 -10.08 -0.09 18.37
CA VAL A 447 -9.57 -1.33 18.95
C VAL A 447 -9.93 -1.43 20.43
N SER A 448 -9.84 -0.32 21.16
CA SER A 448 -10.27 -0.23 22.56
C SER A 448 -11.76 -0.59 22.72
N MET A 449 -12.63 -0.01 21.89
CA MET A 449 -14.07 -0.28 21.94
C MET A 449 -14.44 -1.71 21.53
N VAL A 450 -13.72 -2.30 20.57
CA VAL A 450 -13.85 -3.74 20.25
C VAL A 450 -13.47 -4.59 21.46
N MET A 451 -12.34 -4.29 22.13
CA MET A 451 -11.91 -5.00 23.34
C MET A 451 -12.91 -4.86 24.49
N LEU A 452 -13.54 -3.69 24.63
CA LEU A 452 -14.61 -3.48 25.62
C LEU A 452 -15.82 -4.39 25.37
N LYS A 453 -16.15 -4.65 24.10
CA LYS A 453 -17.20 -5.59 23.73
C LYS A 453 -16.77 -7.04 23.95
N ASP A 454 -15.61 -7.42 23.42
CA ASP A 454 -15.22 -8.83 23.25
C ASP A 454 -14.49 -9.43 24.45
N SER A 455 -13.87 -8.62 25.30
CA SER A 455 -13.07 -9.08 26.44
C SER A 455 -13.71 -8.73 27.79
N PRO A 456 -14.29 -9.71 28.50
CA PRO A 456 -14.83 -9.50 29.84
C PRO A 456 -13.80 -8.93 30.82
N LYS A 457 -12.54 -9.38 30.73
CA LYS A 457 -11.45 -8.88 31.59
C LYS A 457 -11.13 -7.41 31.34
N TYR A 458 -11.16 -7.00 30.07
CA TYR A 458 -10.96 -5.60 29.70
C TYR A 458 -12.08 -4.74 30.25
N ARG A 459 -13.33 -5.18 30.06
CA ARG A 459 -14.53 -4.51 30.55
C ARG A 459 -14.54 -4.37 32.07
N GLN A 460 -14.24 -5.44 32.80
CA GLN A 460 -14.08 -5.40 34.26
C GLN A 460 -13.01 -4.41 34.72
N HIS A 461 -11.86 -4.40 34.03
CA HIS A 461 -10.77 -3.48 34.35
C HIS A 461 -11.17 -2.02 34.18
N LEU A 462 -11.93 -1.71 33.12
CA LEU A 462 -12.49 -0.38 32.88
C LEU A 462 -13.57 -0.02 33.92
N VAL A 463 -14.59 -0.87 34.08
CA VAL A 463 -15.74 -0.61 34.96
C VAL A 463 -15.29 -0.35 36.38
N ARG A 464 -14.31 -1.10 36.89
CA ARG A 464 -13.72 -0.85 38.22
C ARG A 464 -13.14 0.56 38.36
N GLN A 465 -12.40 1.04 37.36
CA GLN A 465 -11.84 2.39 37.39
C GLN A 465 -12.93 3.46 37.24
N ALA A 466 -13.94 3.19 36.42
CA ALA A 466 -15.07 4.09 36.20
C ALA A 466 -15.93 4.27 37.46
N ILE A 467 -16.32 3.17 38.14
CA ILE A 467 -17.12 3.22 39.38
C ILE A 467 -16.34 3.87 40.53
N GLU A 468 -15.04 3.62 40.63
CA GLU A 468 -14.20 4.27 41.65
C GLU A 468 -14.22 5.80 41.51
N LYS A 469 -14.31 6.31 40.28
CA LYS A 469 -14.36 7.75 39.99
C LYS A 469 -15.77 8.32 39.98
N PHE A 470 -16.73 7.58 39.45
CA PHE A 470 -18.12 7.98 39.20
C PHE A 470 -19.08 6.95 39.81
N PRO A 471 -19.19 6.87 41.15
CA PRO A 471 -19.96 5.82 41.83
C PRO A 471 -21.47 5.90 41.57
N ASP A 472 -21.97 7.09 41.21
CA ASP A 472 -23.39 7.34 40.93
C ASP A 472 -23.77 7.00 39.47
N GLU A 473 -22.79 6.72 38.61
CA GLU A 473 -23.02 6.37 37.20
C GLU A 473 -23.24 4.87 37.02
N ASN A 474 -24.20 4.52 36.16
CA ASN A 474 -24.51 3.12 35.87
C ASN A 474 -23.47 2.49 34.94
N TYR A 475 -22.46 1.83 35.52
CA TYR A 475 -21.51 0.97 34.80
C TYR A 475 -21.69 -0.48 35.24
N ASP A 476 -22.54 -1.23 34.54
CA ASP A 476 -22.72 -2.66 34.80
C ASP A 476 -21.73 -3.50 33.97
N GLU A 477 -21.03 -4.44 34.61
CA GLU A 477 -20.07 -5.31 33.91
C GLU A 477 -20.75 -6.32 32.97
N GLN A 478 -21.91 -6.84 33.37
CA GLN A 478 -22.67 -7.86 32.65
C GLN A 478 -23.52 -7.22 31.54
N ASP A 479 -24.19 -6.11 31.86
CA ASP A 479 -25.06 -5.36 30.94
C ASP A 479 -24.52 -3.94 30.69
N PHE A 480 -23.32 -3.87 30.10
CA PHE A 480 -22.63 -2.61 29.88
C PHE A 480 -23.44 -1.69 28.94
N PRO A 481 -23.62 -0.39 29.26
CA PRO A 481 -24.56 0.51 28.58
C PRO A 481 -24.00 1.06 27.26
N TYR A 482 -23.70 0.19 26.29
CA TYR A 482 -23.05 0.57 25.03
C TYR A 482 -23.77 1.72 24.29
N GLY A 483 -25.11 1.75 24.29
CA GLY A 483 -25.90 2.78 23.60
C GLY A 483 -25.79 4.19 24.20
N GLU A 484 -25.31 4.28 25.44
CA GLU A 484 -25.04 5.55 26.13
C GLU A 484 -23.60 6.03 25.90
N CYS A 485 -22.70 5.13 25.48
CA CYS A 485 -21.30 5.46 25.27
C CYS A 485 -21.06 6.16 23.93
N THR A 486 -20.18 7.16 23.95
CA THR A 486 -19.74 7.87 22.75
C THR A 486 -18.22 7.88 22.70
N LEU A 487 -17.64 7.36 21.61
CA LEU A 487 -16.21 7.53 21.32
C LEU A 487 -16.00 8.91 20.70
N VAL A 488 -15.16 9.74 21.31
CA VAL A 488 -14.87 11.11 20.86
C VAL A 488 -13.43 11.18 20.37
N TYR A 489 -13.25 11.50 19.08
CA TYR A 489 -11.94 11.86 18.55
C TYR A 489 -11.70 13.36 18.72
N ALA A 490 -10.88 13.73 19.70
CA ALA A 490 -10.55 15.11 20.03
C ALA A 490 -9.21 15.50 19.39
N ILE A 491 -9.26 16.36 18.37
CA ILE A 491 -8.09 16.69 17.54
C ILE A 491 -7.81 18.18 17.66
N SER A 492 -6.56 18.55 17.97
CA SER A 492 -6.17 19.95 18.01
C SER A 492 -5.90 20.53 16.63
N SER A 493 -6.35 21.76 16.42
CA SER A 493 -6.02 22.51 15.20
C SER A 493 -6.02 24.01 15.46
N SER A 494 -5.04 24.71 14.87
CA SER A 494 -4.99 26.17 14.84
C SER A 494 -5.92 26.79 13.79
N LYS A 495 -6.35 26.00 12.78
CA LYS A 495 -7.27 26.48 11.73
C LYS A 495 -8.65 26.74 12.34
N SER A 496 -9.33 27.81 11.96
CA SER A 496 -10.66 28.16 12.49
C SER A 496 -11.80 27.29 11.93
N ASN A 497 -11.59 26.63 10.80
CA ASN A 497 -12.58 25.78 10.13
C ASN A 497 -13.04 24.57 10.96
N ASP A 498 -14.12 23.95 10.49
CA ASP A 498 -14.64 22.66 10.97
C ASP A 498 -13.58 21.56 10.84
N ILE A 499 -13.38 20.79 11.91
CA ILE A 499 -12.41 19.69 11.94
C ILE A 499 -12.63 18.70 10.79
N ARG A 500 -13.88 18.42 10.43
CA ARG A 500 -14.28 17.50 9.35
C ARG A 500 -13.82 17.98 7.97
N THR A 501 -13.72 19.30 7.79
CA THR A 501 -13.27 19.90 6.53
C THR A 501 -11.75 19.90 6.41
N ILE A 502 -11.01 20.03 7.52
CA ILE A 502 -9.55 20.17 7.50
C ILE A 502 -8.80 18.83 7.50
N LEU A 503 -9.48 17.72 7.82
CA LEU A 503 -8.84 16.40 7.74
C LEU A 503 -8.38 16.10 6.30
N PRO A 504 -7.18 15.52 6.12
CA PRO A 504 -6.76 14.98 4.82
C PRO A 504 -7.75 13.93 4.31
N PHE A 505 -7.92 13.82 2.99
CA PHE A 505 -8.91 12.90 2.39
C PHE A 505 -8.83 11.47 2.95
N PHE A 506 -7.66 10.84 2.96
CA PHE A 506 -7.53 9.47 3.48
C PHE A 506 -7.76 9.35 4.98
N SER A 507 -7.47 10.40 5.75
CA SER A 507 -7.87 10.43 7.16
C SER A 507 -9.39 10.46 7.31
N LYS A 508 -10.14 11.10 6.40
CA LYS A 508 -11.61 11.04 6.38
C LYS A 508 -12.09 9.63 6.06
N VAL A 509 -11.55 9.00 5.02
CA VAL A 509 -11.93 7.61 4.68
C VAL A 509 -11.62 6.67 5.84
N ASN A 510 -10.44 6.79 6.44
CA ASN A 510 -10.03 6.01 7.61
C ASN A 510 -10.94 6.23 8.82
N LEU A 511 -11.30 7.49 9.11
CA LEU A 511 -12.25 7.79 10.16
C LEU A 511 -13.61 7.14 9.90
N LEU A 512 -14.15 7.24 8.68
CA LEU A 512 -15.45 6.64 8.33
C LEU A 512 -15.47 5.12 8.49
N HIS A 513 -14.37 4.43 8.15
CA HIS A 513 -14.21 3.01 8.45
C HIS A 513 -14.35 2.73 9.95
N HIS A 514 -13.63 3.48 10.78
CA HIS A 514 -13.68 3.32 12.23
C HIS A 514 -15.04 3.71 12.83
N VAL A 515 -15.69 4.75 12.30
CA VAL A 515 -17.06 5.13 12.66
C VAL A 515 -18.04 3.99 12.38
N ALA A 516 -17.98 3.38 11.20
CA ALA A 516 -18.83 2.25 10.84
C ALA A 516 -18.61 1.05 11.76
N LEU A 517 -17.35 0.77 12.12
CA LEU A 517 -17.01 -0.29 13.08
C LEU A 517 -17.62 -0.03 14.46
N ILE A 518 -17.48 1.18 15.01
CA ILE A 518 -18.01 1.53 16.33
C ILE A 518 -19.55 1.51 16.36
N ASN A 519 -20.19 2.04 15.32
CA ASN A 519 -21.64 2.02 15.21
C ASN A 519 -22.19 0.58 15.22
N ARG A 520 -21.49 -0.37 14.58
CA ARG A 520 -21.85 -1.81 14.61
C ARG A 520 -21.74 -2.43 16.01
N LEU A 521 -20.90 -1.88 16.90
CA LEU A 521 -20.81 -2.32 18.30
C LEU A 521 -21.95 -1.77 19.17
N GLY A 522 -22.78 -0.87 18.63
CA GLY A 522 -23.90 -0.22 19.29
C GLY A 522 -23.52 1.03 20.08
N MET A 523 -22.36 1.64 19.80
CA MET A 523 -21.87 2.87 20.41
C MET A 523 -21.92 4.03 19.41
N LYS A 524 -21.93 5.26 19.91
CA LYS A 524 -21.90 6.47 19.08
C LYS A 524 -20.45 6.91 18.83
N VAL A 525 -20.24 7.69 17.78
CA VAL A 525 -18.97 8.40 17.54
C VAL A 525 -19.25 9.88 17.38
N ALA A 526 -18.37 10.70 17.92
CA ALA A 526 -18.35 12.14 17.70
C ALA A 526 -16.91 12.64 17.51
N MET A 527 -16.78 13.86 17.00
CA MET A 527 -15.51 14.57 16.96
C MET A 527 -15.56 15.82 17.82
N PHE A 528 -14.39 16.22 18.32
CA PHE A 528 -14.21 17.49 18.98
C PHE A 528 -12.95 18.17 18.46
N LYS A 529 -13.04 19.48 18.21
CA LYS A 529 -11.88 20.28 17.82
C LYS A 529 -11.33 20.95 19.07
N ILE A 530 -10.09 20.66 19.42
CA ILE A 530 -9.40 21.33 20.52
C ILE A 530 -8.78 22.63 19.98
N PRO A 531 -9.20 23.82 20.44
CA PRO A 531 -8.58 25.08 20.03
C PRO A 531 -7.13 25.16 20.51
N VAL A 532 -6.24 25.75 19.71
CA VAL A 532 -4.82 25.94 20.06
C VAL A 532 -4.56 27.40 20.41
N ILE A 533 -4.02 27.67 21.61
CA ILE A 533 -3.61 29.01 22.02
C ILE A 533 -2.14 29.22 21.62
N GLY A 534 -1.88 30.14 20.67
CA GLY A 534 -0.55 30.66 20.33
C GLY A 534 -0.28 30.78 18.81
N GLU A 535 -0.02 32.01 18.37
CA GLU A 535 0.25 32.53 17.00
C GLU A 535 -0.71 32.12 15.88
N ILE A 536 -1.67 33.01 15.63
CA ILE A 536 -2.33 33.20 14.34
C ILE A 536 -1.25 33.76 13.39
N THR A 537 -0.68 32.94 12.51
CA THR A 537 -0.05 33.48 11.29
C THR A 537 -1.19 33.93 10.39
N THR A 538 -1.30 35.24 10.22
CA THR A 538 -2.16 35.91 9.25
C THR A 538 -1.78 35.49 7.84
N ASP A 539 -2.53 34.57 7.24
CA ASP A 539 -2.59 34.40 5.78
C ASP A 539 -3.76 35.24 5.24
N GLU A 540 -3.69 36.56 5.46
CA GLU A 540 -4.48 37.56 4.74
C GLU A 540 -3.63 38.82 4.66
N GLU A 541 -2.90 38.98 3.56
CA GLU A 541 -2.57 40.24 2.87
C GLU A 541 -1.45 39.96 1.85
N ASP A 542 -1.86 39.78 0.59
CA ASP A 542 -1.13 40.26 -0.60
C ASP A 542 -2.10 40.15 -1.81
N GLU A 543 -3.20 40.90 -1.73
CA GLU A 543 -3.82 41.48 -2.92
C GLU A 543 -3.33 42.93 -3.03
N GLU A 544 -2.29 43.15 -3.85
CA GLU A 544 -2.14 44.35 -4.70
C GLU A 544 -1.30 44.04 -5.96
#